data_AF-A0A4R5NIG1-F1
#
_entry.id   AF-A0A4R5NIG1-F1
#
_cell.length_a   1.000
_cell.length_b   1.000
_cell.length_c   1.000
_cell.angle_alpha   90.00
_cell.angle_beta   90.00
_cell.angle_gamma   90.00
#
_symmetry.space_group_name_H-M   'P 1'
#
loop_
_entity.id
_entity.type
_entity.pdbx_description
1 polymer ?
#
loop_
_entity_poly.entity_id
_entity_poly.type
_entity_poly.pdbx_seq_one_letter_code
_entity_poly.pdbx_strand_id
1 'polypeptide(L)'
;MMLYLINGTLNAKNTIIEKTSLKRLKMFSEMGVDTTLLLMHFSPNWRKTAGTIVAQKGQIKSLFDELQGFEQPTASPLSVNDFHDLDGYFRMHPESRDYQFQDGDLTVAEAQTDKRGKVEQVRYFDRLGNQIQLDYFNDLGRLAMTAYQRDGVTAAQTYFDQADKTALTATFDQKHYATFSKAGQHARFYSRQDLELEFLEQRLKPGDIVVTERTDYDELLAKLPQTILKVGTIYNEIPKKLAAYDALLVRNDNQAQMAEKAGVQVVRGNDYQTDGTEAWTTLLASLAKK
;
A
#
# COMPACT_ATOMS: atom_id res chain seq x y z
N MET A 1 20.77 -12.14 -4.34
CA MET A 1 19.62 -12.44 -3.49
C MET A 1 19.21 -11.15 -2.81
N MET A 2 18.02 -10.67 -3.12
CA MET A 2 17.42 -9.48 -2.54
C MET A 2 16.21 -9.87 -1.69
N LEU A 3 15.98 -9.14 -0.59
CA LEU A 3 14.83 -9.35 0.28
C LEU A 3 13.75 -8.29 0.00
N TYR A 4 12.55 -8.75 -0.31
CA TYR A 4 11.39 -7.91 -0.53
C TYR A 4 10.39 -8.09 0.60
N LEU A 5 10.17 -7.05 1.38
CA LEU A 5 9.06 -6.97 2.33
C LEU A 5 7.83 -6.52 1.55
N ILE A 6 6.72 -7.26 1.56
CA ILE A 6 5.48 -6.82 0.93
C ILE A 6 4.47 -6.34 1.98
N ASN A 7 3.85 -5.20 1.74
CA ASN A 7 2.81 -4.65 2.59
C ASN A 7 1.79 -3.84 1.77
N GLY A 8 0.60 -3.58 2.33
CA GLY A 8 -0.48 -2.88 1.62
C GLY A 8 -0.21 -1.39 1.48
N THR A 9 -0.38 -0.64 2.58
CA THR A 9 -0.25 0.83 2.60
C THR A 9 0.64 1.28 3.75
N LEU A 10 1.17 2.50 3.67
CA LEU A 10 1.71 3.23 4.83
C LEU A 10 0.96 4.55 4.98
N ASN A 11 0.38 4.77 6.16
CA ASN A 11 -0.37 5.98 6.47
C ASN A 11 -0.26 6.35 7.97
N ALA A 12 -0.85 7.49 8.35
CA ALA A 12 -0.78 7.99 9.74
C ALA A 12 -1.42 7.06 10.79
N LYS A 13 -2.29 6.13 10.38
CA LYS A 13 -2.98 5.16 11.24
C LYS A 13 -2.40 3.74 11.11
N ASN A 14 -1.13 3.63 10.72
CA ASN A 14 -0.41 2.34 10.62
C ASN A 14 -0.69 1.42 11.81
N THR A 15 -1.05 0.18 11.50
CA THR A 15 -1.22 -0.88 12.50
C THR A 15 0.15 -1.36 12.97
N ILE A 16 0.15 -2.39 13.83
CA ILE A 16 1.40 -3.01 14.25
C ILE A 16 2.15 -3.68 13.08
N ILE A 17 1.42 -4.16 12.05
CA ILE A 17 2.02 -4.83 10.90
C ILE A 17 2.90 -3.87 10.10
N GLU A 18 2.38 -2.70 9.71
CA GLU A 18 3.14 -1.68 8.98
C GLU A 18 4.34 -1.18 9.81
N LYS A 19 4.16 -1.02 11.12
CA LYS A 19 5.25 -0.65 12.03
C LYS A 19 6.33 -1.72 12.07
N THR A 20 5.97 -3.00 12.11
CA THR A 20 6.94 -4.11 12.11
C THR A 20 7.66 -4.22 10.77
N SER A 21 6.98 -4.06 9.64
CA SER A 21 7.64 -4.04 8.31
C SER A 21 8.72 -2.96 8.24
N LEU A 22 8.47 -1.76 8.77
CA LEU A 22 9.47 -0.69 8.78
C LEU A 22 10.63 -0.96 9.77
N LYS A 23 10.35 -1.57 10.93
CA LYS A 23 11.40 -2.04 11.84
C LYS A 23 12.29 -3.09 11.17
N ARG A 24 11.70 -4.02 10.43
CA ARG A 24 12.44 -5.04 9.67
C ARG A 24 13.28 -4.44 8.56
N LEU A 25 12.73 -3.47 7.82
CA LEU A 25 13.47 -2.75 6.80
C LEU A 25 14.75 -2.15 7.39
N LYS A 26 14.64 -1.51 8.56
CA LYS A 26 15.80 -0.99 9.31
C LYS A 26 16.75 -2.09 9.77
N MET A 27 16.23 -3.13 10.42
CA MET A 27 17.00 -4.26 10.95
C MET A 27 17.81 -4.96 9.84
N PHE A 28 17.19 -5.30 8.71
CA PHE A 28 17.89 -5.93 7.59
C PHE A 28 18.96 -5.02 6.99
N SER A 29 18.69 -3.71 6.93
CA SER A 29 19.70 -2.73 6.54
C SER A 29 20.89 -2.71 7.50
N GLU A 30 20.67 -2.82 8.81
CA GLU A 30 21.72 -2.90 9.84
C GLU A 30 22.49 -4.24 9.78
N MET A 31 21.84 -5.31 9.32
CA MET A 31 22.47 -6.61 9.05
C MET A 31 23.27 -6.66 7.73
N GLY A 32 23.24 -5.60 6.91
CA GLY A 32 23.87 -5.58 5.60
C GLY A 32 23.13 -6.41 4.53
N VAL A 33 21.82 -6.65 4.72
CA VAL A 33 20.98 -7.37 3.77
C VAL A 33 20.27 -6.38 2.85
N ASP A 34 20.48 -6.51 1.54
CA ASP A 34 19.80 -5.71 0.53
C ASP A 34 18.28 -5.93 0.59
N THR A 35 17.57 -4.90 1.05
CA THR A 35 16.14 -5.00 1.36
C THR A 35 15.35 -3.87 0.74
N THR A 36 14.16 -4.19 0.22
CA THR A 36 13.17 -3.21 -0.23
C THR A 36 11.79 -3.53 0.33
N LEU A 37 11.08 -2.52 0.80
CA LEU A 37 9.67 -2.58 1.14
C LEU A 37 8.83 -2.19 -0.09
N LEU A 38 7.96 -3.10 -0.52
CA LEU A 38 7.00 -2.92 -1.60
C LEU A 38 5.62 -2.61 -1.01
N LEU A 39 5.07 -1.46 -1.40
CA LEU A 39 3.69 -1.07 -1.10
C LEU A 39 2.78 -1.47 -2.25
N MET A 40 1.89 -2.41 -1.98
CA MET A 40 1.06 -3.08 -2.99
C MET A 40 -0.28 -2.37 -3.19
N HIS A 41 -0.72 -1.53 -2.26
CA HIS A 41 -1.98 -0.78 -2.35
C HIS A 41 -1.75 0.72 -2.50
N PHE A 42 -2.79 1.43 -2.94
CA PHE A 42 -2.75 2.88 -3.11
C PHE A 42 -2.49 3.58 -1.77
N SER A 43 -1.37 4.31 -1.68
CA SER A 43 -0.88 4.89 -0.43
C SER A 43 -0.35 6.32 -0.66
N PRO A 44 -1.20 7.29 -1.02
CA PRO A 44 -0.78 8.58 -1.60
C PRO A 44 0.10 9.44 -0.69
N ASN A 45 0.10 9.18 0.61
CA ASN A 45 0.85 9.94 1.61
C ASN A 45 1.96 9.12 2.29
N TRP A 46 2.41 8.02 1.66
CA TRP A 46 3.34 7.10 2.29
C TRP A 46 4.69 7.74 2.63
N ARG A 47 5.21 8.73 1.86
CA ARG A 47 6.52 9.33 2.15
C ARG A 47 6.46 10.19 3.40
N LYS A 48 5.34 10.88 3.65
CA LYS A 48 5.12 11.58 4.94
C LYS A 48 5.25 10.61 6.11
N THR A 49 4.63 9.42 6.00
CA THR A 49 4.69 8.39 7.06
C THR A 49 6.08 7.76 7.14
N ALA A 50 6.66 7.38 6.01
CA ALA A 50 7.98 6.77 5.95
C ALA A 50 9.07 7.72 6.45
N GLY A 51 9.04 9.02 6.12
CA GLY A 51 10.03 10.00 6.57
C GLY A 51 10.05 10.24 8.09
N THR A 52 9.03 9.79 8.82
CA THR A 52 9.05 9.76 10.29
C THR A 52 9.73 8.52 10.87
N ILE A 53 10.08 7.55 10.01
CA ILE A 53 10.60 6.23 10.36
C ILE A 53 11.90 6.00 9.56
N VAL A 54 12.87 5.28 10.12
CA VAL A 54 14.24 5.22 9.59
C VAL A 54 14.33 4.29 8.36
N ALA A 55 13.79 4.70 7.23
CA ALA A 55 14.02 4.06 5.93
C ALA A 55 15.07 4.85 5.15
N GLN A 56 16.06 4.17 4.56
CA GLN A 56 17.02 4.82 3.67
C GLN A 56 16.35 5.19 2.35
N LYS A 57 16.87 6.22 1.68
CA LYS A 57 16.36 6.68 0.38
C LYS A 57 16.38 5.51 -0.62
N GLY A 58 15.25 5.25 -1.26
CA GLY A 58 15.10 4.21 -2.29
C GLY A 58 14.74 2.81 -1.79
N GLN A 59 14.67 2.60 -0.46
CA GLN A 59 14.30 1.30 0.13
C GLN A 59 12.78 1.03 0.15
N ILE A 60 11.95 2.00 -0.23
CA ILE A 60 10.50 1.82 -0.35
C ILE A 60 10.09 2.09 -1.79
N LYS A 61 9.34 1.16 -2.38
CA LYS A 61 8.74 1.30 -3.71
C LYS A 61 7.24 1.07 -3.61
N SER A 62 6.46 1.86 -4.34
CA SER A 62 5.00 1.79 -4.37
C SER A 62 4.54 1.37 -5.77
N LEU A 63 3.66 0.38 -5.84
CA LEU A 63 3.01 -0.04 -7.09
C LEU A 63 2.33 1.15 -7.77
N PHE A 64 1.55 1.90 -7.01
CA PHE A 64 0.79 3.01 -7.56
C PHE A 64 1.68 4.19 -7.96
N ASP A 65 2.81 4.38 -7.28
CA ASP A 65 3.76 5.41 -7.67
C ASP A 65 4.46 5.05 -8.99
N GLU A 66 4.78 3.77 -9.21
CA GLU A 66 5.32 3.33 -10.51
C GLU A 66 4.28 3.51 -11.62
N LEU A 67 3.04 3.05 -11.40
CA LEU A 67 1.98 3.18 -12.41
C LEU A 67 1.71 4.64 -12.78
N GLN A 68 1.80 5.55 -11.81
CA GLN A 68 1.51 6.98 -11.97
C GLN A 68 2.77 7.82 -12.27
N GLY A 69 3.96 7.19 -12.30
CA GLY A 69 5.24 7.88 -12.51
C GLY A 69 5.69 8.76 -11.34
N PHE A 70 5.19 8.59 -10.11
CA PHE A 70 5.55 9.38 -8.92
C PHE A 70 6.83 8.92 -8.21
N GLU A 71 7.76 8.18 -8.84
CA GLU A 71 8.95 7.70 -8.13
C GLU A 71 9.97 8.78 -7.76
N GLN A 72 10.17 9.80 -8.62
CA GLN A 72 11.08 10.94 -8.37
C GLN A 72 10.50 12.36 -8.58
N PRO A 73 9.35 12.71 -7.97
CA PRO A 73 8.68 13.99 -8.20
C PRO A 73 9.22 15.11 -7.32
N THR A 74 9.06 16.33 -7.82
CA THR A 74 9.22 17.56 -7.04
C THR A 74 7.91 17.86 -6.33
N ALA A 75 7.96 18.08 -5.02
CA ALA A 75 6.78 18.43 -4.24
C ALA A 75 6.36 19.88 -4.50
N SER A 76 5.07 20.08 -4.78
CA SER A 76 4.42 21.40 -4.81
C SER A 76 3.20 21.33 -3.90
N PRO A 77 3.32 21.66 -2.60
CA PRO A 77 2.23 21.54 -1.65
C PRO A 77 0.96 22.27 -2.12
N LEU A 78 -0.17 21.57 -2.12
CA LEU A 78 -1.46 22.15 -2.48
C LEU A 78 -2.19 22.64 -1.22
N SER A 79 -2.62 23.89 -1.24
CA SER A 79 -3.47 24.51 -0.23
C SER A 79 -4.89 24.67 -0.75
N VAL A 80 -5.84 24.97 0.14
CA VAL A 80 -7.23 25.22 -0.24
C VAL A 80 -7.38 26.46 -1.13
N ASN A 81 -6.42 27.40 -1.08
CA ASN A 81 -6.45 28.60 -1.93
C ASN A 81 -6.14 28.32 -3.40
N ASP A 82 -5.62 27.13 -3.72
CA ASP A 82 -5.24 26.77 -5.08
C ASP A 82 -6.42 26.16 -5.88
N PHE A 83 -7.59 26.00 -5.27
CA PHE A 83 -8.80 25.46 -5.89
C PHE A 83 -9.65 26.55 -6.53
N HIS A 84 -9.16 27.12 -7.64
CA HIS A 84 -9.82 28.24 -8.32
C HIS A 84 -11.19 27.90 -8.90
N ASP A 85 -11.45 26.64 -9.25
CA ASP A 85 -12.76 26.18 -9.70
C ASP A 85 -13.84 26.29 -8.60
N LEU A 86 -13.43 26.52 -7.35
CA LEU A 86 -14.32 26.71 -6.20
C LEU A 86 -14.42 28.16 -5.70
N ASP A 87 -13.75 29.12 -6.36
CA ASP A 87 -13.70 30.52 -5.91
C ASP A 87 -15.07 31.22 -5.97
N GLY A 88 -16.04 30.66 -6.71
CA GLY A 88 -17.42 31.15 -6.78
C GLY A 88 -18.31 30.78 -5.59
N TYR A 89 -17.85 29.89 -4.70
CA TYR A 89 -18.62 29.39 -3.55
C TYR A 89 -18.22 30.08 -2.25
N PHE A 90 -19.17 30.19 -1.32
CA PHE A 90 -18.87 30.69 0.01
C PHE A 90 -17.98 29.70 0.76
N ARG A 91 -16.82 30.16 1.23
CA ARG A 91 -15.85 29.32 1.92
C ARG A 91 -16.01 29.44 3.43
N MET A 92 -16.33 28.33 4.07
CA MET A 92 -16.35 28.20 5.52
C MET A 92 -15.17 27.40 6.01
N HIS A 93 -14.56 27.84 7.10
CA HIS A 93 -13.59 27.08 7.86
C HIS A 93 -14.20 26.77 9.24
N PRO A 94 -14.99 25.69 9.38
CA PRO A 94 -15.40 25.22 10.69
C PRO A 94 -14.16 24.96 11.56
N GLU A 95 -14.32 24.91 12.88
CA GLU A 95 -13.18 24.64 13.78
C GLU A 95 -12.53 23.26 13.56
N SER A 96 -13.19 22.37 12.79
CA SER A 96 -12.64 21.15 12.21
C SER A 96 -11.80 21.46 10.96
N ARG A 97 -10.70 20.72 10.73
CA ARG A 97 -9.71 20.92 9.64
C ARG A 97 -10.23 20.69 8.20
N ASP A 98 -11.53 20.81 8.01
CA ASP A 98 -12.25 20.55 6.78
C ASP A 98 -12.85 21.88 6.31
N TYR A 99 -12.40 22.41 5.17
CA TYR A 99 -13.00 23.60 4.57
C TYR A 99 -14.26 23.18 3.84
N GLN A 100 -15.35 23.94 4.00
CA GLN A 100 -16.59 23.73 3.26
C GLN A 100 -16.78 24.83 2.21
N PHE A 101 -17.26 24.44 1.04
CA PHE A 101 -17.61 25.33 -0.06
C PHE A 101 -19.11 25.24 -0.30
N GLN A 102 -19.82 26.36 -0.19
CA GLN A 102 -21.27 26.41 -0.19
C GLN A 102 -21.87 27.27 -1.32
N ASP A 103 -22.99 26.81 -1.86
CA ASP A 103 -23.90 27.57 -2.71
C ASP A 103 -25.23 27.77 -1.95
N GLY A 104 -25.36 28.89 -1.26
CA GLY A 104 -26.43 29.09 -0.27
C GLY A 104 -26.29 28.10 0.89
N ASP A 105 -27.35 27.32 1.16
CA ASP A 105 -27.35 26.29 2.21
C ASP A 105 -26.80 24.94 1.73
N LEU A 106 -26.40 24.82 0.46
CA LEU A 106 -25.91 23.57 -0.13
C LEU A 106 -24.39 23.48 -0.02
N THR A 107 -23.87 22.42 0.62
CA THR A 107 -22.45 22.07 0.54
C THR A 107 -22.14 21.47 -0.83
N VAL A 108 -21.28 22.13 -1.60
CA VAL A 108 -20.85 21.69 -2.94
C VAL A 108 -19.56 20.87 -2.85
N ALA A 109 -18.65 21.27 -1.95
CA ALA A 109 -17.42 20.53 -1.70
C ALA A 109 -16.93 20.64 -0.26
N GLU A 110 -16.17 19.64 0.17
CA GLU A 110 -15.42 19.63 1.43
C GLU A 110 -13.95 19.28 1.18
N ALA A 111 -13.04 20.17 1.54
CA ALA A 111 -11.60 19.96 1.44
C ALA A 111 -11.00 19.61 2.80
N GLN A 112 -10.54 18.37 2.94
CA GLN A 112 -9.84 17.91 4.13
C GLN A 112 -8.36 18.25 4.05
N THR A 113 -7.84 18.86 5.12
CA THR A 113 -6.42 19.25 5.21
C THR A 113 -5.65 18.50 6.30
N ASP A 114 -4.33 18.34 6.07
CA ASP A 114 -3.42 17.86 7.09
C ASP A 114 -3.16 18.93 8.16
N LYS A 115 -2.38 18.57 9.20
CA LYS A 115 -2.05 19.49 10.31
C LYS A 115 -1.28 20.75 9.87
N ARG A 116 -0.77 20.79 8.65
CA ARG A 116 -0.03 21.92 8.05
C ARG A 116 -0.88 22.68 7.02
N GLY A 117 -2.19 22.39 6.92
CA GLY A 117 -3.11 23.04 6.00
C GLY A 117 -2.98 22.59 4.55
N LYS A 118 -2.28 21.47 4.29
CA LYS A 118 -2.18 20.92 2.93
C LYS A 118 -3.38 20.04 2.63
N VAL A 119 -3.97 20.19 1.46
CA VAL A 119 -5.13 19.39 1.05
C VAL A 119 -4.70 17.94 0.84
N GLU A 120 -5.41 17.01 1.46
CA GLU A 120 -5.23 15.57 1.26
C GLU A 120 -6.37 14.97 0.45
N GLN A 121 -7.59 15.50 0.63
CA GLN A 121 -8.79 15.01 -0.04
C GLN A 121 -9.79 16.15 -0.31
N VAL A 122 -10.56 16.03 -1.39
CA VAL A 122 -11.72 16.88 -1.65
C VAL A 122 -12.92 16.02 -2.01
N ARG A 123 -14.02 16.17 -1.29
CA ARG A 123 -15.32 15.54 -1.58
C ARG A 123 -16.18 16.53 -2.34
N TYR A 124 -16.92 16.05 -3.33
CA TYR A 124 -17.92 16.83 -4.06
C TYR A 124 -19.28 16.18 -3.94
N PHE A 125 -20.30 17.02 -3.84
CA PHE A 125 -21.67 16.63 -3.55
C PHE A 125 -22.62 17.08 -4.66
N ASP A 126 -23.66 16.29 -4.91
CA ASP A 126 -24.78 16.71 -5.75
C ASP A 126 -25.74 17.64 -4.97
N ARG A 127 -26.77 18.14 -5.65
CA ARG A 127 -27.79 19.03 -5.06
C ARG A 127 -28.65 18.37 -3.97
N LEU A 128 -28.62 17.04 -3.86
CA LEU A 128 -29.33 16.28 -2.83
C LEU A 128 -28.42 15.99 -1.62
N GLY A 129 -27.16 16.44 -1.65
CA GLY A 129 -26.17 16.20 -0.61
C GLY A 129 -25.50 14.83 -0.69
N ASN A 130 -25.66 14.09 -1.79
CA ASN A 130 -24.95 12.83 -1.98
C ASN A 130 -23.52 13.10 -2.46
N GLN A 131 -22.53 12.45 -1.85
CA GLN A 131 -21.17 12.48 -2.38
C GLN A 131 -21.13 11.79 -3.74
N ILE A 132 -20.69 12.49 -4.78
CA ILE A 132 -20.56 11.97 -6.15
C ILE A 132 -19.10 11.71 -6.54
N GLN A 133 -18.16 12.40 -5.89
CA GLN A 133 -16.74 12.33 -6.20
C GLN A 133 -15.90 12.53 -4.96
N LEU A 134 -14.75 11.85 -4.90
CA LEU A 134 -13.72 12.06 -3.89
C LEU A 134 -12.35 12.05 -4.56
N ASP A 135 -11.69 13.20 -4.53
CA ASP A 135 -10.32 13.39 -5.00
C ASP A 135 -9.33 13.14 -3.88
N TYR A 136 -8.26 12.43 -4.18
CA TYR A 136 -7.13 12.16 -3.31
C TYR A 136 -5.88 12.84 -3.86
N PHE A 137 -5.26 13.66 -3.02
CA PHE A 137 -4.00 14.32 -3.33
C PHE A 137 -2.85 13.58 -2.64
N ASN A 138 -1.76 13.36 -3.37
CA ASN A 138 -0.56 12.77 -2.80
C ASN A 138 0.25 13.79 -2.01
N ASP A 139 1.26 13.31 -1.31
CA ASP A 139 2.13 14.12 -0.46
C ASP A 139 2.97 15.17 -1.19
N LEU A 140 2.94 15.13 -2.53
CA LEU A 140 3.60 16.04 -3.44
C LEU A 140 2.66 17.14 -3.92
N GLY A 141 1.39 17.13 -3.49
CA GLY A 141 0.35 18.08 -3.85
C GLY A 141 -0.22 17.87 -5.25
N ARG A 142 -0.16 16.66 -5.79
CA ARG A 142 -0.76 16.29 -7.08
C ARG A 142 -2.03 15.48 -6.87
N LEU A 143 -3.04 15.69 -7.73
CA LEU A 143 -4.19 14.81 -7.81
C LEU A 143 -3.71 13.41 -8.21
N ALA A 144 -3.89 12.43 -7.32
CA ALA A 144 -3.40 11.08 -7.51
C ALA A 144 -4.52 10.12 -7.87
N MET A 145 -5.73 10.31 -7.32
CA MET A 145 -6.86 9.45 -7.65
C MET A 145 -8.17 10.17 -7.46
N THR A 146 -9.12 9.94 -8.36
CA THR A 146 -10.52 10.33 -8.18
C THR A 146 -11.36 9.07 -8.04
N ALA A 147 -12.13 8.97 -6.96
CA ALA A 147 -13.13 7.93 -6.73
C ALA A 147 -14.53 8.47 -7.07
N TYR A 148 -15.18 7.88 -8.06
CA TYR A 148 -16.54 8.21 -8.48
C TYR A 148 -17.54 7.34 -7.73
N GLN A 149 -18.53 7.98 -7.14
CA GLN A 149 -19.58 7.35 -6.34
C GLN A 149 -20.85 7.14 -7.18
N ARG A 150 -21.55 6.05 -6.92
CA ARG A 150 -22.90 5.77 -7.41
C ARG A 150 -23.66 5.07 -6.29
N ASP A 151 -24.83 5.57 -5.93
CA ASP A 151 -25.68 4.98 -4.88
C ASP A 151 -24.94 4.76 -3.54
N GLY A 152 -24.07 5.70 -3.17
CA GLY A 152 -23.29 5.66 -1.93
C GLY A 152 -22.14 4.66 -1.91
N VAL A 153 -21.79 4.05 -3.04
CA VAL A 153 -20.61 3.16 -3.18
C VAL A 153 -19.69 3.62 -4.30
N THR A 154 -18.38 3.34 -4.15
CA THR A 154 -17.39 3.61 -5.21
C THR A 154 -17.66 2.73 -6.42
N ALA A 155 -18.04 3.34 -7.54
CA ALA A 155 -18.31 2.66 -8.81
C ALA A 155 -17.05 2.57 -9.69
N ALA A 156 -16.19 3.59 -9.62
CA ALA A 156 -14.94 3.63 -10.38
C ALA A 156 -13.88 4.47 -9.66
N GLN A 157 -12.62 4.20 -9.98
CA GLN A 157 -11.48 4.99 -9.58
C GLN A 157 -10.62 5.28 -10.81
N THR A 158 -10.17 6.52 -10.95
CA THR A 158 -9.19 6.93 -11.97
C THR A 158 -7.95 7.43 -11.26
N TYR A 159 -6.80 6.85 -11.59
CA TYR A 159 -5.50 7.23 -11.07
C TYR A 159 -4.77 8.07 -12.12
N PHE A 160 -4.15 9.17 -11.71
CA PHE A 160 -3.54 10.14 -12.61
C PHE A 160 -2.02 10.11 -12.53
N ASP A 161 -1.34 10.30 -13.66
CA ASP A 161 0.10 10.49 -13.70
C ASP A 161 0.52 11.92 -13.33
N GLN A 162 1.83 12.20 -13.38
CA GLN A 162 2.37 13.54 -13.10
C GLN A 162 1.91 14.64 -14.06
N ALA A 163 1.38 14.26 -15.24
CA ALA A 163 0.90 15.17 -16.28
C ALA A 163 -0.63 15.27 -16.27
N ASP A 164 -1.27 14.83 -15.18
CA ASP A 164 -2.72 14.81 -14.96
C ASP A 164 -3.48 13.96 -16.01
N LYS A 165 -2.78 13.01 -16.66
CA LYS A 165 -3.40 12.03 -17.56
C LYS A 165 -3.77 10.77 -16.79
N THR A 166 -4.80 10.08 -17.24
CA THR A 166 -5.14 8.77 -16.67
C THR A 166 -3.97 7.81 -16.85
N ALA A 167 -3.52 7.19 -15.75
CA ALA A 167 -2.53 6.13 -15.71
C ALA A 167 -3.19 4.75 -15.56
N LEU A 168 -4.22 4.67 -14.73
CA LEU A 168 -4.95 3.44 -14.41
C LEU A 168 -6.42 3.78 -14.16
N THR A 169 -7.32 2.92 -14.59
CA THR A 169 -8.73 2.96 -14.18
C THR A 169 -9.09 1.65 -13.49
N ALA A 170 -9.81 1.72 -12.37
CA ALA A 170 -10.43 0.59 -11.71
C ALA A 170 -11.96 0.74 -11.74
N THR A 171 -12.69 -0.27 -12.22
CA THR A 171 -14.15 -0.27 -12.23
C THR A 171 -14.70 -1.39 -11.37
N PHE A 172 -15.69 -1.11 -10.53
CA PHE A 172 -16.23 -2.03 -9.55
C PHE A 172 -17.64 -2.48 -9.95
N ASP A 173 -17.86 -3.79 -10.09
CA ASP A 173 -19.21 -4.34 -10.20
C ASP A 173 -19.72 -4.76 -8.81
N GLN A 174 -20.86 -4.19 -8.43
CA GLN A 174 -21.68 -4.49 -7.25
C GLN A 174 -20.92 -5.17 -6.08
N LYS A 175 -19.86 -4.48 -5.60
CA LYS A 175 -19.05 -4.76 -4.40
C LYS A 175 -17.94 -5.81 -4.46
N HIS A 176 -17.66 -6.51 -5.58
CA HIS A 176 -16.76 -7.68 -5.51
C HIS A 176 -15.59 -7.75 -6.50
N TYR A 177 -15.69 -7.20 -7.70
CA TYR A 177 -14.60 -7.30 -8.69
C TYR A 177 -14.20 -5.94 -9.23
N ALA A 178 -12.92 -5.63 -9.08
CA ALA A 178 -12.28 -4.48 -9.71
C ALA A 178 -11.58 -4.94 -10.99
N THR A 179 -12.02 -4.41 -12.14
CA THR A 179 -11.22 -4.53 -13.37
C THR A 179 -10.27 -3.34 -13.43
N PHE A 180 -8.97 -3.60 -13.54
CA PHE A 180 -7.94 -2.58 -13.70
C PHE A 180 -7.50 -2.50 -15.16
N SER A 181 -7.47 -1.30 -15.72
CA SER A 181 -7.01 -1.03 -17.09
C SER A 181 -5.90 0.02 -17.08
N LYS A 182 -4.71 -0.34 -17.57
CA LYS A 182 -3.59 0.61 -17.72
C LYS A 182 -3.80 1.48 -18.94
N ALA A 183 -3.58 2.78 -18.80
CA ALA A 183 -3.71 3.69 -19.93
C ALA A 183 -2.65 3.43 -21.01
N GLY A 184 -3.04 3.56 -22.28
CA GLY A 184 -2.14 3.34 -23.42
C GLY A 184 -1.71 1.89 -23.65
N GLN A 185 -2.21 0.94 -22.87
CA GLN A 185 -1.90 -0.49 -23.01
C GLN A 185 -3.18 -1.31 -23.17
N HIS A 186 -3.10 -2.44 -23.88
CA HIS A 186 -4.17 -3.43 -23.91
C HIS A 186 -4.18 -4.36 -22.67
N ALA A 187 -3.43 -4.01 -21.62
CA ALA A 187 -3.35 -4.77 -20.38
C ALA A 187 -4.59 -4.53 -19.51
N ARG A 188 -5.29 -5.62 -19.15
CA ARG A 188 -6.43 -5.63 -18.23
C ARG A 188 -6.20 -6.67 -17.15
N PHE A 189 -6.48 -6.31 -15.91
CA PHE A 189 -6.40 -7.19 -14.75
C PHE A 189 -7.79 -7.34 -14.16
N TYR A 190 -8.20 -8.57 -13.88
CA TYR A 190 -9.54 -8.87 -13.36
C TYR A 190 -9.58 -8.97 -11.84
N SER A 191 -8.44 -8.77 -11.20
CA SER A 191 -8.30 -8.66 -9.75
C SER A 191 -7.13 -7.75 -9.39
N ARG A 192 -7.14 -7.23 -8.16
CA ARG A 192 -6.00 -6.48 -7.61
C ARG A 192 -4.76 -7.38 -7.51
N GLN A 193 -4.96 -8.65 -7.16
CA GLN A 193 -3.87 -9.62 -7.04
C GLN A 193 -3.13 -9.86 -8.36
N ASP A 194 -3.80 -9.80 -9.50
CA ASP A 194 -3.12 -9.99 -10.79
C ASP A 194 -2.26 -8.77 -11.15
N LEU A 195 -2.71 -7.57 -10.80
CA LEU A 195 -1.90 -6.34 -10.90
C LEU A 195 -0.69 -6.38 -9.94
N GLU A 196 -0.91 -6.82 -8.70
CA GLU A 196 0.14 -7.01 -7.70
C GLU A 196 1.16 -8.08 -8.14
N LEU A 197 0.70 -9.17 -8.77
CA LEU A 197 1.56 -10.23 -9.28
C LEU A 197 2.49 -9.71 -10.39
N GLU A 198 1.92 -9.01 -11.38
CA GLU A 198 2.72 -8.43 -12.47
C GLU A 198 3.79 -7.48 -11.91
N PHE A 199 3.45 -6.67 -10.92
CA PHE A 199 4.40 -5.76 -10.26
C PHE A 199 5.58 -6.50 -9.61
N LEU A 200 5.31 -7.64 -8.98
CA LEU A 200 6.32 -8.50 -8.38
C LEU A 200 7.17 -9.20 -9.45
N GLU A 201 6.55 -9.77 -10.47
CA GLU A 201 7.23 -10.53 -11.53
C GLU A 201 8.22 -9.68 -12.34
N GLN A 202 7.95 -8.38 -12.50
CA GLN A 202 8.87 -7.44 -13.14
C GLN A 202 10.15 -7.17 -12.34
N ARG A 203 10.20 -7.59 -11.06
CA ARG A 203 11.28 -7.25 -10.12
C ARG A 203 12.03 -8.45 -9.61
N LEU A 204 11.29 -9.50 -9.26
CA LEU A 204 11.82 -10.67 -8.58
C LEU A 204 12.71 -11.47 -9.52
N LYS A 205 13.84 -11.92 -9.00
CA LYS A 205 14.77 -12.82 -9.68
C LYS A 205 14.84 -14.16 -8.94
N PRO A 206 15.19 -15.26 -9.63
CA PRO A 206 15.47 -16.53 -8.97
C PRO A 206 16.42 -16.37 -7.79
N GLY A 207 16.04 -16.95 -6.65
CA GLY A 207 16.76 -16.88 -5.38
C GLY A 207 16.42 -15.65 -4.53
N ASP A 208 15.59 -14.72 -4.99
CA ASP A 208 15.10 -13.62 -4.14
C ASP A 208 14.10 -14.12 -3.09
N ILE A 209 14.00 -13.37 -1.98
CA ILE A 209 13.15 -13.70 -0.84
C ILE A 209 12.00 -12.69 -0.76
N VAL A 210 10.77 -13.17 -0.68
CA VAL A 210 9.58 -12.35 -0.37
C VAL A 210 9.13 -12.64 1.05
N VAL A 211 9.00 -11.59 1.85
CA VAL A 211 8.57 -11.64 3.25
C VAL A 211 7.24 -10.93 3.43
N THR A 212 6.26 -11.58 4.06
CA THR A 212 4.97 -10.97 4.41
C THR A 212 4.58 -11.23 5.87
N GLU A 213 3.88 -10.24 6.44
CA GLU A 213 3.22 -10.30 7.76
C GLU A 213 1.71 -10.59 7.65
N ARG A 214 1.19 -10.58 6.41
CA ARG A 214 -0.24 -10.59 6.15
C ARG A 214 -0.61 -11.82 5.36
N THR A 215 -1.67 -12.48 5.82
CA THR A 215 -2.27 -13.67 5.19
C THR A 215 -3.12 -13.32 3.98
N ASP A 216 -3.44 -12.04 3.73
CA ASP A 216 -4.14 -11.61 2.52
C ASP A 216 -3.30 -11.75 1.25
N TYR A 217 -1.99 -11.96 1.39
CA TYR A 217 -1.07 -12.27 0.30
C TYR A 217 -0.86 -13.77 0.05
N ASP A 218 -1.51 -14.66 0.80
CA ASP A 218 -1.35 -16.13 0.63
C ASP A 218 -1.61 -16.59 -0.81
N GLU A 219 -2.68 -16.07 -1.42
CA GLU A 219 -3.04 -16.35 -2.81
C GLU A 219 -1.99 -15.82 -3.80
N LEU A 220 -1.49 -14.61 -3.54
CA LEU A 220 -0.47 -13.96 -4.36
C LEU A 220 0.84 -14.76 -4.32
N LEU A 221 1.29 -15.15 -3.12
CA LEU A 221 2.52 -15.93 -2.93
C LEU A 221 2.42 -17.33 -3.54
N ALA A 222 1.25 -17.95 -3.52
CA ALA A 222 1.03 -19.24 -4.17
C ALA A 222 1.22 -19.18 -5.70
N LYS A 223 0.99 -18.01 -6.33
CA LYS A 223 1.19 -17.81 -7.77
C LYS A 223 2.65 -17.55 -8.17
N LEU A 224 3.50 -17.11 -7.23
CA LEU A 224 4.91 -16.81 -7.54
C LEU A 224 5.70 -18.08 -7.93
N PRO A 225 6.71 -17.97 -8.82
CA PRO A 225 7.55 -19.10 -9.19
C PRO A 225 8.21 -19.77 -7.99
N GLN A 226 8.46 -21.09 -8.06
CA GLN A 226 9.16 -21.85 -7.02
C GLN A 226 10.62 -21.40 -6.83
N THR A 227 11.20 -20.71 -7.81
CA THR A 227 12.53 -20.12 -7.70
C THR A 227 12.57 -18.89 -6.78
N ILE A 228 11.42 -18.40 -6.32
CA ILE A 228 11.31 -17.30 -5.35
C ILE A 228 11.03 -17.91 -3.98
N LEU A 229 11.86 -17.57 -3.00
CA LEU A 229 11.72 -18.04 -1.63
C LEU A 229 10.69 -17.20 -0.88
N LYS A 230 9.73 -17.83 -0.21
CA LYS A 230 8.56 -17.16 0.40
C LYS A 230 8.55 -17.38 1.90
N VAL A 231 8.57 -16.29 2.65
CA VAL A 231 8.64 -16.29 4.11
C VAL A 231 7.43 -15.57 4.69
N GLY A 232 6.72 -16.25 5.58
CA GLY A 232 5.60 -15.66 6.32
C GLY A 232 5.97 -15.47 7.77
N THR A 233 5.46 -14.39 8.37
CA THR A 233 5.60 -14.13 9.80
C THR A 233 4.24 -14.05 10.44
N ILE A 234 4.03 -14.88 11.46
CA ILE A 234 2.70 -15.12 11.99
C ILE A 234 2.43 -14.16 13.15
N TYR A 235 1.62 -13.12 12.89
CA TYR A 235 1.18 -12.21 13.95
C TYR A 235 0.12 -12.88 14.85
N ASN A 236 -1.07 -13.10 14.28
CA ASN A 236 -2.25 -13.64 14.96
C ASN A 236 -2.87 -14.83 14.24
N GLU A 237 -2.73 -14.90 12.92
CA GLU A 237 -3.41 -15.88 12.08
C GLU A 237 -2.39 -16.68 11.27
N ILE A 238 -2.52 -18.00 11.31
CA ILE A 238 -1.74 -18.90 10.45
C ILE A 238 -2.18 -18.70 9.01
N PRO A 239 -1.24 -18.67 8.04
CA PRO A 239 -1.58 -18.66 6.63
C PRO A 239 -2.56 -19.77 6.24
N LYS A 240 -3.57 -19.43 5.46
CA LYS A 240 -4.54 -20.37 4.89
C LYS A 240 -3.89 -21.28 3.84
N LYS A 241 -2.84 -20.79 3.18
CA LYS A 241 -2.05 -21.55 2.19
C LYS A 241 -0.64 -21.81 2.66
N LEU A 242 -0.48 -22.61 3.72
CA LEU A 242 0.83 -22.98 4.27
C LEU A 242 1.82 -23.49 3.22
N ALA A 243 1.37 -24.33 2.28
CA ALA A 243 2.22 -24.88 1.22
C ALA A 243 2.78 -23.83 0.23
N ALA A 244 2.29 -22.58 0.28
CA ALA A 244 2.85 -21.48 -0.50
C ALA A 244 4.14 -20.90 0.12
N TYR A 245 4.52 -21.32 1.32
CA TYR A 245 5.66 -20.77 2.06
C TYR A 245 6.82 -21.77 2.13
N ASP A 246 8.04 -21.26 1.93
CA ASP A 246 9.27 -22.02 2.15
C ASP A 246 9.65 -22.06 3.62
N ALA A 247 9.33 -20.99 4.36
CA ALA A 247 9.55 -20.89 5.78
C ALA A 247 8.55 -19.98 6.50
N LEU A 248 8.36 -20.25 7.79
CA LEU A 248 7.54 -19.44 8.68
C LEU A 248 8.29 -19.09 9.95
N LEU A 249 8.22 -17.81 10.33
CA LEU A 249 8.59 -17.35 11.66
C LEU A 249 7.36 -17.43 12.57
N VAL A 250 7.40 -18.30 13.57
CA VAL A 250 6.26 -18.64 14.42
C VAL A 250 6.54 -18.34 15.89
N ARG A 251 5.47 -18.12 16.67
CA ARG A 251 5.56 -17.61 18.05
C ARG A 251 5.19 -18.65 19.11
N ASN A 252 4.52 -19.72 18.72
CA ASN A 252 4.15 -20.81 19.64
C ASN A 252 4.21 -22.17 18.95
N ASP A 253 4.21 -23.22 19.76
CA ASP A 253 4.36 -24.59 19.28
C ASP A 253 3.17 -25.09 18.46
N ASN A 254 1.96 -24.59 18.70
CA ASN A 254 0.80 -24.96 17.90
C ASN A 254 0.97 -24.50 16.44
N GLN A 255 1.44 -23.26 16.24
CA GLN A 255 1.78 -22.73 14.92
C GLN A 255 2.93 -23.52 14.27
N ALA A 256 3.97 -23.85 15.06
CA ALA A 256 5.09 -24.65 14.59
C ALA A 256 4.64 -26.03 14.08
N GLN A 257 3.85 -26.75 14.87
CA GLN A 257 3.34 -28.08 14.52
C GLN A 257 2.47 -28.06 13.26
N MET A 258 1.62 -27.04 13.11
CA MET A 258 0.78 -26.89 11.91
C MET A 258 1.62 -26.64 10.66
N ALA A 259 2.65 -25.79 10.75
CA ALA A 259 3.56 -25.50 9.64
C ALA A 259 4.46 -26.70 9.30
N GLU A 260 5.03 -27.36 10.30
CA GLU A 260 5.87 -28.56 10.14
C GLU A 260 5.07 -29.70 9.50
N LYS A 261 3.79 -29.90 9.88
CA LYS A 261 2.89 -30.88 9.25
C LYS A 261 2.63 -30.56 7.77
N ALA A 262 2.67 -29.30 7.38
CA ALA A 262 2.55 -28.86 5.99
C ALA A 262 3.88 -28.91 5.22
N GLY A 263 4.97 -29.39 5.84
CA GLY A 263 6.30 -29.46 5.23
C GLY A 263 7.03 -28.11 5.15
N VAL A 264 6.55 -27.10 5.88
CA VAL A 264 7.13 -25.75 5.88
C VAL A 264 8.23 -25.66 6.93
N GLN A 265 9.36 -25.06 6.57
CA GLN A 265 10.44 -24.83 7.53
C GLN A 265 9.99 -23.85 8.61
N VAL A 266 10.25 -24.17 9.88
CA VAL A 266 9.86 -23.31 11.00
C VAL A 266 11.09 -22.74 11.69
N VAL A 267 11.06 -21.44 11.94
CA VAL A 267 11.94 -20.77 12.90
C VAL A 267 11.08 -20.21 14.02
N ARG A 268 11.44 -20.54 15.26
CA ARG A 268 10.74 -20.01 16.45
C ARG A 268 11.35 -18.65 16.81
N GLY A 269 10.51 -17.65 17.05
CA GLY A 269 10.99 -16.31 17.43
C GLY A 269 9.87 -15.42 17.97
N ASN A 270 10.21 -14.54 18.92
CA ASN A 270 9.26 -13.55 19.44
C ASN A 270 9.40 -12.22 18.68
N ASP A 271 8.76 -12.20 17.53
CA ASP A 271 8.99 -11.27 16.43
C ASP A 271 8.53 -9.81 16.66
N TYR A 272 7.82 -9.54 17.76
CA TYR A 272 7.19 -8.23 18.01
C TYR A 272 7.79 -7.44 19.19
N GLN A 273 8.64 -8.05 20.01
CA GLN A 273 9.16 -7.42 21.24
C GLN A 273 10.68 -7.49 21.43
N THR A 274 11.41 -8.33 20.70
CA THR A 274 12.86 -8.46 20.83
C THR A 274 13.53 -8.45 19.46
N ASP A 275 14.75 -7.92 19.41
CA ASP A 275 15.63 -7.86 18.24
C ASP A 275 15.78 -9.27 17.62
N GLY A 276 14.86 -9.63 16.72
CA GLY A 276 14.76 -10.94 16.08
C GLY A 276 15.92 -11.27 15.15
N THR A 277 17.01 -10.50 15.22
CA THR A 277 18.20 -10.62 14.40
C THR A 277 18.75 -12.04 14.39
N GLU A 278 18.77 -12.76 15.52
CA GLU A 278 19.26 -14.14 15.57
C GLU A 278 18.34 -15.12 14.80
N ALA A 279 17.03 -15.01 15.01
CA ALA A 279 16.04 -15.83 14.31
C ALA A 279 16.08 -15.56 12.80
N TRP A 280 16.16 -14.29 12.41
CA TRP A 280 16.30 -13.89 11.01
C TRP A 280 17.64 -14.31 10.41
N THR A 281 18.75 -14.19 11.14
CA THR A 281 20.07 -14.65 10.69
C THR A 281 20.06 -16.16 10.43
N THR A 282 19.51 -16.92 11.38
CA THR A 282 19.38 -18.38 11.26
C THR A 282 18.50 -18.76 10.07
N LEU A 283 17.36 -18.08 9.91
CA LEU A 283 16.44 -18.31 8.81
C LEU A 283 17.10 -18.02 7.46
N LEU A 284 17.69 -16.83 7.28
CA LEU A 284 18.33 -16.44 6.02
C LEU A 284 19.51 -17.35 5.68
N ALA A 285 20.32 -17.75 6.65
CA ALA A 285 21.42 -18.70 6.45
C ALA A 285 20.94 -20.09 6.02
N SER A 286 19.76 -20.52 6.48
CA SER A 286 19.17 -21.79 6.05
C SER A 286 18.57 -21.73 4.65
N LEU A 287 17.96 -20.61 4.29
CA LEU A 287 17.35 -20.38 2.97
C LEU A 287 18.41 -20.25 1.88
N ALA A 288 19.57 -19.66 2.18
CA ALA A 288 20.69 -19.54 1.26
C ALA A 288 21.33 -20.89 0.84
N LYS A 289 20.94 -22.01 1.46
CA LYS A 289 21.43 -23.36 1.14
C LYS A 289 20.51 -24.11 0.15
N LYS A 290 19.32 -23.58 -0.14
CA LYS A 290 18.38 -24.13 -1.12
C LYS A 290 18.68 -23.56 -2.51
#